data_AF-A0A1I7JY38-F1
#
_entry.id   AF-A0A1I7JY38-F1
#
_cell.length_a   1.000
_cell.length_b   1.000
_cell.length_c   1.000
_cell.angle_alpha   90.00
_cell.angle_beta   90.00
_cell.angle_gamma   90.00
#
_symmetry.space_group_name_H-M   'P 1'
#
loop_
_entity.id
_entity.type
_entity.pdbx_description
1 polymer ?
#
loop_
_entity_poly.entity_id
_entity_poly.type
_entity_poly.pdbx_seq_one_letter_code
_entity_poly.pdbx_strand_id
1 'polypeptide(L)'
;MELLVDKGFLLSFFRYNSSERHKPVYDDFVKFIRKLHPGFTLVSNFSSLDEIIEQAKVNPLLELIIEKQPKVLLEQDFEQKLKHPAYYHEGSCFKLGLVDFDNKDCSTLEEAFGYSYISGENMAYKWKPFFSDREDTSRCITSNRTTPDMLRFDSWEKLRDYKHPINSVLIVDGYILSDKSQQRIDNNLKPLLKSLLPNKKTDVPVDITIITEEQSKTSNFQALQQSLVNYLKEELTELEFSLSIVRFDRNLLYKLKTEGFSIHDRRIITNYFWIESGIGFNIINDKGKVKDSDSFINYKFNLLGHNYNLLQHILRGYAAYINIAKEVYGINNNRLLTQFNCK
;
A
#
# COMPACT_ATOMS: atom_id res chain seq x y z
N MET A 1 1.31 12.87 -0.36
CA MET A 1 1.20 12.05 -1.58
C MET A 1 1.88 12.83 -2.69
N GLU A 2 2.58 12.13 -3.58
CA GLU A 2 3.11 12.69 -4.81
C GLU A 2 2.36 12.08 -6.00
N LEU A 3 1.88 12.93 -6.91
CA LEU A 3 1.35 12.54 -8.21
C LEU A 3 2.40 12.95 -9.25
N LEU A 4 3.03 11.96 -9.90
CA LEU A 4 4.08 12.18 -10.89
C LEU A 4 3.41 12.20 -12.25
N VAL A 5 3.33 13.35 -12.91
CA VAL A 5 2.57 13.52 -14.15
C VAL A 5 3.47 13.96 -15.27
N ASP A 6 3.65 13.08 -16.24
CA ASP A 6 4.28 13.41 -17.50
C ASP A 6 3.28 14.18 -18.39
N LYS A 7 3.73 15.28 -18.99
CA LYS A 7 2.98 16.01 -20.00
C LYS A 7 2.56 15.09 -21.15
N GLY A 8 3.39 14.13 -21.56
CA GLY A 8 3.06 13.16 -22.61
C GLY A 8 1.82 12.32 -22.28
N PHE A 9 1.70 11.87 -21.03
CA PHE A 9 0.54 11.11 -20.55
C PHE A 9 -0.76 11.90 -20.71
N LEU A 10 -0.74 13.19 -20.35
CA LEU A 10 -1.92 14.06 -20.46
C LEU A 10 -2.38 14.22 -21.91
N LEU A 11 -1.42 14.29 -22.85
CA LEU A 11 -1.70 14.38 -24.28
C LEU A 11 -2.22 13.07 -24.87
N SER A 12 -1.77 11.93 -24.33
CA SER A 12 -2.13 10.60 -24.83
C SER A 12 -3.37 10.00 -24.16
N PHE A 13 -3.75 10.43 -22.94
CA PHE A 13 -4.84 9.88 -22.14
C PHE A 13 -6.16 9.73 -22.93
N PHE A 14 -6.60 10.79 -23.60
CA PHE A 14 -7.86 10.78 -24.35
C PHE A 14 -7.81 9.98 -25.65
N ARG A 15 -6.62 9.67 -26.17
CA ARG A 15 -6.46 8.83 -27.37
C ARG A 15 -6.87 7.39 -27.08
N TYR A 16 -6.47 6.87 -25.92
CA TYR A 16 -6.74 5.50 -25.50
C TYR A 16 -8.16 5.29 -24.92
N ASN A 17 -8.82 6.36 -24.49
CA ASN A 17 -10.23 6.34 -24.04
C ASN A 17 -11.24 6.14 -25.20
N SER A 18 -10.79 6.09 -26.45
CA SER A 18 -11.68 6.01 -27.62
C SER A 18 -12.36 4.65 -27.82
N SER A 19 -11.89 3.59 -27.17
CA SER A 19 -12.53 2.27 -27.28
C SER A 19 -13.59 2.05 -26.21
N GLU A 20 -14.81 1.68 -26.62
CA GLU A 20 -15.94 1.37 -25.72
C GLU A 20 -15.59 0.31 -24.66
N ARG A 21 -14.64 -0.59 -24.98
CA ARG A 21 -14.17 -1.63 -24.04
C ARG A 21 -13.41 -1.06 -22.84
N HIS A 22 -12.66 0.03 -23.02
CA HIS A 22 -11.81 0.58 -21.97
C HIS A 22 -12.43 1.75 -21.23
N LYS A 23 -13.43 2.40 -21.84
CA LYS A 23 -14.14 3.56 -21.29
C LYS A 23 -14.50 3.47 -19.81
N PRO A 24 -15.04 2.35 -19.26
CA PRO A 24 -15.34 2.27 -17.83
C PRO A 24 -14.13 2.51 -16.92
N VAL A 25 -12.95 1.99 -17.31
CA VAL A 25 -11.70 2.14 -16.54
C VAL A 25 -11.23 3.60 -16.54
N TYR A 26 -11.32 4.27 -17.69
CA TYR A 26 -10.95 5.68 -17.83
C TYR A 26 -11.92 6.58 -17.07
N ASP A 27 -13.22 6.31 -17.15
CA ASP A 27 -14.24 7.05 -16.42
C ASP A 27 -14.04 6.93 -14.90
N ASP A 28 -13.73 5.73 -14.40
CA ASP A 28 -13.41 5.53 -12.99
C ASP A 28 -12.13 6.26 -12.55
N PHE A 29 -11.10 6.29 -13.40
CA PHE A 29 -9.91 7.07 -13.12
C PHE A 29 -10.20 8.57 -13.05
N VAL A 30 -11.03 9.11 -13.96
CA VAL A 30 -11.49 10.50 -13.89
C VAL A 30 -12.29 10.73 -12.60
N LYS A 31 -13.13 9.78 -12.17
CA LYS A 31 -13.80 9.85 -10.85
C LYS A 31 -12.78 9.88 -9.71
N PHE A 32 -11.70 9.11 -9.79
CA PHE A 32 -10.61 9.13 -8.81
C PHE A 32 -9.94 10.50 -8.75
N ILE A 33 -9.55 11.09 -9.88
CA ILE A 33 -8.92 12.42 -9.92
C ILE A 33 -9.86 13.48 -9.33
N ARG A 34 -11.16 13.43 -9.64
CA ARG A 34 -12.18 14.30 -9.04
C ARG A 34 -12.28 14.13 -7.52
N LYS A 35 -12.08 12.92 -7.02
CA LYS A 35 -12.08 12.60 -5.59
C LYS A 35 -10.69 12.73 -4.94
N LEU A 36 -9.66 13.10 -5.68
CA LEU A 36 -8.31 13.17 -5.14
C LEU A 36 -8.24 14.19 -4.00
N HIS A 37 -7.61 13.80 -2.90
CA HIS A 37 -7.48 14.67 -1.73
C HIS A 37 -6.62 15.91 -2.07
N PRO A 38 -7.02 17.14 -1.68
CA PRO A 38 -6.22 18.35 -1.92
C PRO A 38 -4.84 18.32 -1.22
N GLY A 39 -3.92 19.20 -1.64
CA GLY A 39 -2.62 19.32 -0.96
C GLY A 39 -1.63 18.18 -1.19
N PHE A 40 -1.81 17.39 -2.26
CA PHE A 40 -0.75 16.53 -2.78
C PHE A 40 0.33 17.37 -3.46
N THR A 41 1.49 16.75 -3.70
CA THR A 41 2.55 17.34 -4.53
C THR A 41 2.42 16.83 -5.95
N LEU A 42 2.27 17.75 -6.91
CA LEU A 42 2.31 17.45 -8.34
C LEU A 42 3.77 17.59 -8.81
N VAL A 43 4.38 16.50 -9.27
CA VAL A 43 5.73 16.51 -9.85
C VAL A 43 5.58 16.34 -11.36
N SER A 44 6.13 17.24 -12.17
CA SER A 44 5.89 17.21 -13.63
C SER A 44 7.03 17.83 -14.44
N ASN A 45 7.11 17.46 -15.72
CA ASN A 45 8.08 17.96 -16.71
C ASN A 45 7.60 19.19 -17.49
N PHE A 46 6.57 19.91 -17.01
CA PHE A 46 6.25 21.23 -17.56
C PHE A 46 7.42 22.21 -17.35
N SER A 47 7.59 23.14 -18.29
CA SER A 47 8.63 24.17 -18.26
C SER A 47 8.34 25.28 -17.25
N SER A 48 7.07 25.56 -16.96
CA SER A 48 6.65 26.62 -16.04
C SER A 48 5.24 26.40 -15.48
N LEU A 49 4.88 27.16 -14.44
CA LEU A 49 3.49 27.21 -13.94
C LEU A 49 2.53 27.82 -14.96
N ASP A 50 3.00 28.81 -15.74
CA ASP A 50 2.19 29.42 -16.80
C ASP A 50 1.84 28.38 -17.87
N GLU A 51 2.78 27.51 -18.24
CA GLU A 51 2.50 26.41 -19.17
C GLU A 51 1.42 25.46 -18.61
N ILE A 52 1.50 25.10 -17.33
CA ILE A 52 0.48 24.27 -16.68
C ILE A 52 -0.90 24.93 -16.77
N ILE A 53 -0.98 26.23 -16.47
CA ILE A 53 -2.25 26.98 -16.50
C ILE A 53 -2.80 27.04 -17.92
N GLU A 54 -1.98 27.34 -18.92
CA GLU A 54 -2.41 27.36 -20.32
C GLU A 54 -2.85 25.98 -20.82
N GLN A 55 -2.12 24.92 -20.45
CA GLN A 55 -2.46 23.54 -20.84
C GLN A 55 -3.73 23.05 -20.13
N ALA A 56 -3.98 23.47 -18.88
CA ALA A 56 -5.19 23.12 -18.15
C ALA A 56 -6.46 23.64 -18.86
N LYS A 57 -6.40 24.78 -19.57
CA LYS A 57 -7.55 25.32 -20.32
C LYS A 57 -8.01 24.41 -21.46
N VAL A 58 -7.13 23.54 -21.95
CA VAL A 58 -7.41 22.66 -23.11
C VAL A 58 -7.34 21.17 -22.77
N ASN A 59 -6.88 20.82 -21.57
CA ASN A 59 -6.80 19.45 -21.08
C ASN A 59 -7.65 19.27 -19.83
N PRO A 60 -8.87 18.69 -19.95
CA PRO A 60 -9.79 18.54 -18.82
C PRO A 60 -9.24 17.68 -17.68
N LEU A 61 -8.31 16.76 -17.96
CA LEU A 61 -7.70 15.94 -16.90
C LEU A 61 -6.72 16.78 -16.07
N LEU A 62 -5.90 17.60 -16.73
CA LEU A 62 -4.99 18.52 -16.04
C LEU A 62 -5.76 19.59 -15.26
N GLU A 63 -6.85 20.13 -15.84
CA GLU A 63 -7.76 21.04 -15.15
C GLU A 63 -8.21 20.45 -13.81
N LEU A 64 -8.76 19.23 -13.80
CA LEU A 64 -9.20 18.55 -12.59
C LEU A 64 -8.08 18.34 -11.56
N ILE A 65 -6.84 18.10 -12.02
CA ILE A 65 -5.67 17.96 -11.14
C ILE A 65 -5.32 19.31 -10.48
N ILE A 66 -5.30 20.39 -11.26
CA ILE A 66 -4.92 21.73 -10.78
C ILE A 66 -6.00 22.36 -9.89
N GLU A 67 -7.28 22.06 -10.12
CA GLU A 67 -8.39 22.44 -9.24
C GLU A 67 -8.20 21.97 -7.79
N LYS A 68 -7.41 20.91 -7.57
CA LYS A 68 -7.06 20.43 -6.21
C LYS A 68 -5.98 21.24 -5.52
N GLN A 69 -5.48 22.29 -6.17
CA GLN A 69 -4.44 23.20 -5.68
C GLN A 69 -3.21 22.45 -5.16
N PRO A 70 -2.58 21.58 -5.96
CA PRO A 70 -1.41 20.85 -5.52
C PRO A 70 -0.22 21.77 -5.31
N LYS A 71 0.73 21.35 -4.47
CA LYS A 71 2.08 21.91 -4.48
C LYS A 71 2.79 21.43 -5.74
N VAL A 72 3.16 22.34 -6.65
CA VAL A 72 3.81 21.97 -7.91
C VAL A 72 5.33 21.96 -7.77
N LEU A 73 5.96 20.89 -8.24
CA LEU A 73 7.41 20.74 -8.42
C LEU A 73 7.69 20.45 -9.90
N LEU A 74 8.48 21.33 -10.54
CA LEU A 74 8.85 21.19 -11.95
C LEU A 74 10.21 20.50 -12.05
N GLU A 75 10.28 19.44 -12.85
CA GLU A 75 11.45 18.57 -13.00
C GLU A 75 11.76 18.40 -14.50
N GLN A 76 12.76 19.13 -15.00
CA GLN A 76 13.10 19.06 -16.43
C GLN A 76 13.66 17.69 -16.82
N ASP A 77 14.46 17.07 -15.94
CA ASP A 77 15.04 15.73 -16.14
C ASP A 77 14.13 14.61 -15.58
N PHE A 78 12.81 14.77 -15.72
CA PHE A 78 11.79 13.92 -15.10
C PHE A 78 12.04 12.42 -15.30
N GLU A 79 12.24 11.98 -16.53
CA GLU A 79 12.47 10.56 -16.84
C GLU A 79 13.74 10.02 -16.18
N GLN A 80 14.84 10.78 -16.24
CA GLN A 80 16.12 10.38 -15.66
C GLN A 80 16.01 10.30 -14.12
N LYS A 81 15.27 11.24 -13.51
CA LYS A 81 14.98 11.26 -12.08
C LYS A 81 14.19 10.03 -11.64
N LEU A 82 13.16 9.64 -12.40
CA LEU A 82 12.38 8.43 -12.12
C LEU A 82 13.20 7.14 -12.25
N LYS A 83 14.25 7.13 -13.08
CA LYS A 83 15.14 5.97 -13.21
C LYS A 83 16.21 5.90 -12.12
N HIS A 84 16.30 6.90 -11.23
CA HIS A 84 17.39 6.99 -10.25
C HIS A 84 16.95 6.57 -8.83
N PRO A 85 17.57 5.54 -8.21
CA PRO A 85 17.16 5.02 -6.89
C PRO A 85 17.08 6.07 -5.77
N ALA A 86 17.99 7.04 -5.76
CA ALA A 86 18.02 8.12 -4.76
C ALA A 86 16.68 8.89 -4.65
N TYR A 87 15.92 9.01 -5.74
CA TYR A 87 14.62 9.68 -5.73
C TYR A 87 13.60 8.99 -4.81
N TYR A 88 13.75 7.68 -4.59
CA TYR A 88 12.81 6.87 -3.82
C TYR A 88 13.22 6.66 -2.37
N HIS A 89 14.47 6.98 -2.03
CA HIS A 89 14.93 7.00 -0.64
C HIS A 89 14.38 8.20 0.13
N GLU A 90 13.96 9.26 -0.58
CA GLU A 90 13.41 10.48 -0.01
C GLU A 90 11.95 10.71 -0.44
N GLY A 91 11.25 11.56 0.32
CA GLY A 91 9.89 11.99 -0.01
C GLY A 91 8.78 11.04 0.44
N SER A 92 7.63 11.13 -0.23
CA SER A 92 6.40 10.44 0.14
C SER A 92 6.50 8.92 -0.12
N CYS A 93 6.00 8.09 0.82
CA CYS A 93 5.78 6.66 0.55
C CYS A 93 4.54 6.40 -0.33
N PHE A 94 3.75 7.45 -0.58
CA PHE A 94 2.59 7.45 -1.46
C PHE A 94 2.94 8.21 -2.73
N LYS A 95 3.38 7.50 -3.77
CA LYS A 95 3.66 8.05 -5.10
C LYS A 95 2.77 7.34 -6.13
N LEU A 96 2.25 8.04 -7.13
CA LEU A 96 1.55 7.42 -8.27
C LEU A 96 2.05 8.05 -9.56
N GLY A 97 2.62 7.26 -10.45
CA GLY A 97 3.14 7.71 -11.74
C GLY A 97 2.09 7.65 -12.84
N LEU A 98 1.86 8.77 -13.50
CA LEU A 98 1.08 8.95 -14.72
C LEU A 98 2.06 9.37 -15.82
N VAL A 99 2.61 8.40 -16.54
CA VAL A 99 3.82 8.56 -17.36
C VAL A 99 3.57 8.20 -18.82
N ASP A 100 4.32 8.78 -19.75
CA ASP A 100 4.26 8.43 -21.17
C ASP A 100 5.31 7.39 -21.54
N PHE A 101 5.42 6.35 -20.70
CA PHE A 101 6.33 5.22 -20.93
C PHE A 101 5.55 4.05 -21.53
N ASP A 102 6.27 3.20 -22.26
CA ASP A 102 5.73 1.93 -22.68
C ASP A 102 5.46 1.01 -21.45
N ASN A 103 4.70 -0.06 -21.65
CA ASN A 103 4.42 -0.97 -20.55
C ASN A 103 5.67 -1.60 -19.92
N LYS A 104 6.70 -1.90 -20.72
CA LYS A 104 7.90 -2.57 -20.23
C LYS A 104 8.64 -1.65 -19.26
N ASP A 105 8.86 -0.41 -19.63
CA ASP A 105 9.50 0.61 -18.79
C ASP A 105 8.70 0.88 -17.52
N CYS A 106 7.37 0.97 -17.62
CA CYS A 106 6.52 1.08 -16.44
C CYS A 106 6.72 -0.11 -15.49
N SER A 107 6.70 -1.35 -16.00
CA SER A 107 6.92 -2.55 -15.18
C SER A 107 8.32 -2.61 -14.59
N THR A 108 9.35 -2.18 -15.32
CA THR A 108 10.72 -2.09 -14.80
C THR A 108 10.80 -1.13 -13.61
N LEU A 109 10.20 0.06 -13.70
CA LEU A 109 10.16 1.01 -12.59
C LEU A 109 9.37 0.48 -11.39
N GLU A 110 8.24 -0.18 -11.63
CA GLU A 110 7.41 -0.80 -10.59
C GLU A 110 8.17 -1.87 -9.81
N GLU A 111 8.87 -2.75 -10.53
CA GLU A 111 9.66 -3.83 -9.93
C GLU A 111 10.88 -3.29 -9.19
N ALA A 112 11.57 -2.30 -9.74
CA ALA A 112 12.74 -1.70 -9.11
C ALA A 112 12.38 -0.92 -7.83
N PHE A 113 11.31 -0.14 -7.86
CA PHE A 113 11.07 0.90 -6.85
C PHE A 113 9.83 0.69 -5.98
N GLY A 114 8.93 -0.23 -6.34
CA GLY A 114 7.73 -0.54 -5.55
C GLY A 114 6.64 0.52 -5.59
N TYR A 115 6.55 1.29 -6.69
CA TYR A 115 5.49 2.26 -6.95
C TYR A 115 4.81 2.00 -8.30
N SER A 116 3.49 2.19 -8.40
CA SER A 116 2.68 2.06 -9.61
C SER A 116 2.99 3.15 -10.64
N TYR A 117 3.22 2.70 -11.88
CA TYR A 117 3.45 3.54 -13.05
C TYR A 117 2.45 3.18 -14.14
N ILE A 118 1.61 4.15 -14.47
CA ILE A 118 0.46 4.02 -15.36
C ILE A 118 0.68 4.91 -16.57
N SER A 119 0.52 4.34 -17.75
CA SER A 119 0.54 5.02 -19.04
C SER A 119 -0.78 4.83 -19.77
N GLY A 120 -1.02 5.60 -20.83
CA GLY A 120 -2.22 5.42 -21.66
C GLY A 120 -2.34 3.99 -22.23
N GLU A 121 -1.21 3.36 -22.56
CA GLU A 121 -1.17 1.99 -23.07
C GLU A 121 -1.60 0.95 -22.01
N ASN A 122 -1.17 1.12 -20.75
CA ASN A 122 -1.34 0.11 -19.72
C ASN A 122 -2.49 0.37 -18.73
N MET A 123 -3.11 1.54 -18.81
CA MET A 123 -4.19 2.02 -17.95
C MET A 123 -5.29 0.97 -17.71
N ALA A 124 -5.75 0.33 -18.79
CA ALA A 124 -6.89 -0.59 -18.76
C ALA A 124 -6.72 -1.76 -17.77
N TYR A 125 -5.49 -2.24 -17.56
CA TYR A 125 -5.22 -3.34 -16.62
C TYR A 125 -4.50 -2.88 -15.36
N LYS A 126 -3.63 -1.86 -15.42
CA LYS A 126 -2.93 -1.34 -14.24
C LYS A 126 -3.82 -0.57 -13.29
N TRP A 127 -4.88 0.06 -13.79
CA TRP A 127 -5.86 0.74 -12.93
C TRP A 127 -6.86 -0.23 -12.28
N LYS A 128 -7.02 -1.44 -12.83
CA LYS A 128 -8.01 -2.42 -12.38
C LYS A 128 -7.95 -2.72 -10.87
N PRO A 129 -6.78 -2.85 -10.20
CA PRO A 129 -6.71 -3.01 -8.74
C PRO A 129 -7.37 -1.86 -7.95
N PHE A 130 -7.31 -0.63 -8.46
CA PHE A 130 -7.77 0.58 -7.79
C PHE A 130 -9.21 0.97 -8.12
N PHE A 131 -9.85 0.21 -9.00
CA PHE A 131 -11.16 0.51 -9.55
C PHE A 131 -12.22 0.63 -8.45
N SER A 132 -12.93 1.77 -8.39
CA SER A 132 -13.75 2.09 -7.22
C SER A 132 -15.05 1.29 -7.14
N ASP A 133 -15.52 0.79 -8.28
CA ASP A 133 -16.75 0.00 -8.41
C ASP A 133 -16.48 -1.53 -8.33
N ARG A 134 -15.36 -1.95 -7.71
CA ARG A 134 -15.03 -3.37 -7.53
C ARG A 134 -15.94 -4.06 -6.50
N GLU A 135 -16.62 -5.11 -6.95
CA GLU A 135 -17.49 -5.95 -6.10
C GLU A 135 -16.73 -6.75 -5.04
N ASP A 136 -15.44 -7.02 -5.26
CA ASP A 136 -14.61 -7.88 -4.41
C ASP A 136 -13.82 -7.12 -3.33
N THR A 137 -14.11 -5.82 -3.13
CA THR A 137 -13.47 -4.96 -2.10
C THR A 137 -13.77 -5.39 -0.67
N SER A 138 -14.79 -6.24 -0.48
CA SER A 138 -15.10 -6.90 0.78
C SER A 138 -15.32 -8.38 0.53
N ARG A 139 -14.50 -9.23 1.16
CA ARG A 139 -14.58 -10.69 1.00
C ARG A 139 -14.87 -11.36 2.33
N CYS A 140 -15.93 -12.16 2.37
CA CYS A 140 -16.36 -12.90 3.55
C CYS A 140 -15.35 -14.02 3.87
N ILE A 141 -14.90 -14.09 5.13
CA ILE A 141 -13.95 -15.10 5.58
C ILE A 141 -14.71 -16.42 5.81
N THR A 142 -14.73 -17.28 4.81
CA THR A 142 -15.47 -18.53 4.87
C THR A 142 -14.89 -19.61 3.97
N SER A 143 -15.03 -20.86 4.39
CA SER A 143 -14.80 -22.07 3.61
C SER A 143 -16.05 -22.51 2.81
N ASN A 144 -17.19 -21.85 3.02
CA ASN A 144 -18.46 -22.20 2.39
C ASN A 144 -18.42 -21.98 0.87
N ARG A 145 -18.56 -23.07 0.11
CA ARG A 145 -18.53 -23.06 -1.35
C ARG A 145 -19.80 -22.52 -2.01
N THR A 146 -20.88 -22.31 -1.26
CA THR A 146 -22.08 -21.64 -1.79
C THR A 146 -21.89 -20.14 -1.93
N THR A 147 -20.95 -19.54 -1.18
CA THR A 147 -20.55 -18.15 -1.37
C THR A 147 -19.77 -18.03 -2.68
N PRO A 148 -20.14 -17.10 -3.59
CA PRO A 148 -19.41 -16.88 -4.83
C PRO A 148 -17.91 -16.67 -4.57
N ASP A 149 -17.05 -17.29 -5.39
CA ASP A 149 -15.61 -17.33 -5.10
C ASP A 149 -14.98 -15.94 -5.00
N MET A 150 -15.42 -15.00 -5.84
CA MET A 150 -15.00 -13.60 -5.83
C MET A 150 -15.34 -12.85 -4.53
N LEU A 151 -16.37 -13.29 -3.81
CA LEU A 151 -16.81 -12.71 -2.52
C LEU A 151 -16.29 -13.50 -1.32
N ARG A 152 -15.57 -14.60 -1.54
CA ARG A 152 -15.05 -15.49 -0.49
C ARG A 152 -13.57 -15.22 -0.25
N PHE A 153 -13.14 -15.18 1.00
CA PHE A 153 -11.75 -15.19 1.42
C PHE A 153 -11.42 -16.48 2.15
N ASP A 154 -10.84 -17.44 1.43
CA ASP A 154 -10.52 -18.79 1.91
C ASP A 154 -9.04 -19.16 1.79
N SER A 155 -8.21 -18.23 1.31
CA SER A 155 -6.77 -18.42 1.15
C SER A 155 -6.06 -17.08 1.08
N TRP A 156 -4.82 -17.01 1.59
CA TRP A 156 -3.97 -15.84 1.45
C TRP A 156 -3.60 -15.52 0.00
N GLU A 157 -3.67 -16.51 -0.90
CA GLU A 157 -3.42 -16.28 -2.33
C GLU A 157 -4.41 -15.30 -2.96
N LYS A 158 -5.60 -15.12 -2.37
CA LYS A 158 -6.59 -14.13 -2.79
C LYS A 158 -6.12 -12.68 -2.65
N LEU A 159 -5.07 -12.43 -1.88
CA LEU A 159 -4.39 -11.11 -1.87
C LEU A 159 -3.79 -10.76 -3.23
N ARG A 160 -3.50 -11.74 -4.09
CA ARG A 160 -2.95 -11.51 -5.45
C ARG A 160 -3.91 -10.77 -6.37
N ASP A 161 -5.22 -10.80 -6.09
CA ASP A 161 -6.22 -10.04 -6.86
C ASP A 161 -6.11 -8.52 -6.67
N TYR A 162 -5.40 -8.12 -5.62
CA TYR A 162 -5.02 -6.76 -5.27
C TYR A 162 -3.51 -6.55 -5.38
N LYS A 163 -2.79 -7.40 -6.12
CA LYS A 163 -1.35 -7.26 -6.31
C LYS A 163 -1.03 -5.88 -6.87
N HIS A 164 -0.10 -5.21 -6.22
CA HIS A 164 0.41 -3.89 -6.58
C HIS A 164 1.91 -3.83 -6.27
N PRO A 165 2.65 -2.88 -6.85
CA PRO A 165 4.02 -2.57 -6.46
C PRO A 165 4.05 -2.12 -4.99
N ILE A 166 4.98 -2.68 -4.21
CA ILE A 166 5.10 -2.46 -2.76
C ILE A 166 6.57 -2.27 -2.41
N ASN A 167 6.85 -1.26 -1.58
CA ASN A 167 8.13 -1.11 -0.88
C ASN A 167 7.95 -0.89 0.63
N SER A 168 6.72 -0.90 1.13
CA SER A 168 6.44 -0.65 2.54
C SER A 168 5.21 -1.43 2.96
N VAL A 169 5.32 -2.16 4.07
CA VAL A 169 4.23 -2.93 4.68
C VAL A 169 4.22 -2.67 6.19
N LEU A 170 3.07 -2.28 6.72
CA LEU A 170 2.83 -2.16 8.15
C LEU A 170 1.67 -3.11 8.54
N ILE A 171 1.96 -4.07 9.40
CA ILE A 171 0.97 -5.01 9.93
C ILE A 171 0.72 -4.64 11.39
N VAL A 172 -0.53 -4.39 11.75
CA VAL A 172 -0.95 -4.11 13.12
C VAL A 172 -2.02 -5.11 13.49
N ASP A 173 -1.65 -6.10 14.29
CA ASP A 173 -2.58 -7.10 14.81
C ASP A 173 -1.97 -7.71 16.07
N GLY A 174 -2.71 -7.56 17.18
CA GLY A 174 -2.29 -8.04 18.49
C GLY A 174 -1.94 -9.53 18.52
N TYR A 175 -2.54 -10.33 17.63
CA TYR A 175 -2.41 -11.78 17.68
C TYR A 175 -1.55 -12.38 16.57
N ILE A 176 -1.04 -11.59 15.60
CA ILE A 176 -0.42 -12.13 14.37
C ILE A 176 0.80 -13.04 14.60
N LEU A 177 1.46 -12.93 15.74
CA LEU A 177 2.58 -13.80 16.15
C LEU A 177 2.18 -14.94 17.11
N SER A 178 0.88 -15.17 17.30
CA SER A 178 0.38 -16.33 18.05
C SER A 178 0.66 -17.62 17.28
N ASP A 179 1.33 -18.60 17.89
CA ASP A 179 1.64 -19.89 17.24
C ASP A 179 0.88 -21.08 17.87
N LYS A 180 -0.33 -20.80 18.37
CA LYS A 180 -1.24 -21.82 18.91
C LYS A 180 -1.81 -22.69 17.80
N SER A 181 -2.35 -23.87 18.12
CA SER A 181 -2.94 -24.81 17.14
C SER A 181 -3.95 -24.13 16.20
N GLN A 182 -4.77 -23.23 16.71
CA GLN A 182 -5.75 -22.53 15.89
C GLN A 182 -5.18 -21.34 15.11
N GLN A 183 -3.92 -20.93 15.29
CA GLN A 183 -3.41 -19.64 14.78
C GLN A 183 -1.99 -19.72 14.22
N ARG A 184 -1.52 -20.92 13.88
CA ARG A 184 -0.12 -21.19 13.48
C ARG A 184 0.44 -20.13 12.53
N ILE A 185 1.63 -19.62 12.84
CA ILE A 185 2.34 -18.63 12.02
C ILE A 185 2.55 -19.17 10.60
N ASP A 186 2.89 -20.47 10.50
CA ASP A 186 3.12 -21.18 9.24
C ASP A 186 1.89 -21.25 8.33
N ASN A 187 0.68 -21.13 8.89
CA ASN A 187 -0.56 -21.17 8.13
C ASN A 187 -1.13 -19.76 7.87
N ASN A 188 -0.60 -18.73 8.53
CA ASN A 188 -1.13 -17.38 8.47
C ASN A 188 -0.08 -16.37 8.01
N LEU A 189 0.69 -15.78 8.93
CA LEU A 189 1.61 -14.68 8.63
C LEU A 189 2.61 -15.03 7.51
N LYS A 190 3.16 -16.24 7.50
CA LYS A 190 4.12 -16.66 6.46
C LYS A 190 3.48 -16.69 5.05
N PRO A 191 2.39 -17.45 4.79
CA PRO A 191 1.67 -17.38 3.52
C PRO A 191 1.13 -16.00 3.16
N LEU A 192 0.71 -15.20 4.14
CA LEU A 192 0.26 -13.83 3.96
C LEU A 192 1.38 -12.97 3.38
N LEU A 193 2.56 -12.95 4.03
CA LEU A 193 3.72 -12.22 3.55
C LEU A 193 4.15 -12.69 2.17
N LYS A 194 4.20 -14.01 1.94
CA LYS A 194 4.53 -14.59 0.63
C LYS A 194 3.55 -14.17 -0.47
N SER A 195 2.27 -14.00 -0.14
CA SER A 195 1.24 -13.60 -1.11
C SER A 195 1.23 -12.10 -1.38
N LEU A 196 1.64 -11.30 -0.39
CA LEU A 196 1.65 -9.84 -0.48
C LEU A 196 2.93 -9.31 -1.13
N LEU A 197 4.09 -9.84 -0.74
CA LEU A 197 5.40 -9.31 -1.12
C LEU A 197 5.81 -9.72 -2.55
N PRO A 198 6.59 -8.89 -3.26
CA PRO A 198 7.18 -9.30 -4.53
C PRO A 198 8.23 -10.39 -4.32
N ASN A 199 8.32 -11.32 -5.28
CA ASN A 199 9.40 -12.33 -5.32
C ASN A 199 10.35 -12.01 -6.49
N LYS A 200 11.01 -10.86 -6.41
CA LYS A 200 11.94 -10.33 -7.40
C LYS A 200 12.92 -9.40 -6.72
N LYS A 201 14.10 -9.22 -7.34
CA LYS A 201 15.05 -8.18 -6.94
C LYS A 201 14.44 -6.79 -7.09
N THR A 202 14.64 -5.96 -6.06
CA THR A 202 14.26 -4.53 -6.04
C THR A 202 15.50 -3.67 -5.80
N ASP A 203 15.51 -2.46 -6.36
CA ASP A 203 16.56 -1.47 -6.09
C ASP A 203 16.29 -0.72 -4.77
N VAL A 204 15.02 -0.68 -4.37
CA VAL A 204 14.55 -0.12 -3.10
C VAL A 204 14.06 -1.28 -2.22
N PRO A 205 14.65 -1.50 -1.03
CA PRO A 205 14.25 -2.62 -0.17
C PRO A 205 12.82 -2.43 0.34
N VAL A 206 12.09 -3.53 0.54
CA VAL A 206 10.77 -3.49 1.15
C VAL A 206 10.90 -3.37 2.67
N ASP A 207 10.32 -2.34 3.27
CA ASP A 207 10.31 -2.20 4.72
C ASP A 207 9.07 -2.87 5.32
N ILE A 208 9.27 -3.82 6.23
CA ILE A 208 8.21 -4.56 6.89
C ILE A 208 8.24 -4.21 8.38
N THR A 209 7.11 -3.74 8.91
CA THR A 209 6.94 -3.53 10.35
C THR A 209 5.71 -4.27 10.84
N ILE A 210 5.87 -5.03 11.92
CA ILE A 210 4.79 -5.75 12.59
C ILE A 210 4.62 -5.18 13.99
N ILE A 211 3.47 -4.57 14.28
CA ILE A 211 3.07 -4.13 15.62
C ILE A 211 2.10 -5.16 16.20
N THR A 212 2.47 -5.79 17.32
CA THR A 212 1.72 -6.95 17.84
C THR A 212 1.84 -7.13 19.35
N GLU A 213 0.88 -7.79 19.99
CA GLU A 213 0.89 -8.02 21.45
C GLU A 213 1.72 -9.25 21.79
N GLU A 214 2.35 -9.19 22.97
CA GLU A 214 2.98 -10.38 23.55
C GLU A 214 1.91 -11.41 23.93
N GLN A 215 2.00 -12.60 23.33
CA GLN A 215 1.02 -13.68 23.54
C GLN A 215 1.36 -14.59 24.72
N SER A 216 2.63 -14.63 25.13
CA SER A 216 3.12 -15.32 26.33
C SER A 216 4.32 -14.57 26.92
N LYS A 217 4.48 -14.58 28.25
CA LYS A 217 5.65 -14.02 28.95
C LYS A 217 7.01 -14.62 28.53
N THR A 218 6.98 -15.69 27.74
CA THR A 218 8.14 -16.45 27.25
C THR A 218 8.41 -16.20 25.77
N SER A 219 7.63 -15.32 25.12
CA SER A 219 7.74 -15.04 23.70
C SER A 219 9.05 -14.30 23.43
N ASN A 220 9.98 -14.96 22.73
CA ASN A 220 11.23 -14.34 22.31
C ASN A 220 11.02 -13.68 20.95
N PHE A 221 10.63 -12.40 20.95
CA PHE A 221 10.39 -11.65 19.70
C PHE A 221 11.63 -11.56 18.81
N GLN A 222 12.84 -11.54 19.38
CA GLN A 222 14.07 -11.55 18.59
C GLN A 222 14.23 -12.88 17.82
N ALA A 223 13.96 -14.01 18.48
CA ALA A 223 13.99 -15.31 17.81
C ALA A 223 12.89 -15.45 16.75
N LEU A 224 11.69 -14.94 17.03
CA LEU A 224 10.59 -14.90 16.06
C LEU A 224 10.92 -14.01 14.84
N GLN A 225 11.49 -12.84 15.09
CA GLN A 225 11.97 -11.92 14.05
C GLN A 225 12.97 -12.64 13.14
N GLN A 226 13.97 -13.29 13.72
CA GLN A 226 15.00 -13.99 12.96
C GLN A 226 14.43 -15.18 12.18
N SER A 227 13.47 -15.92 12.75
CA SER A 227 12.76 -17.01 12.07
C SER A 227 11.99 -16.53 10.84
N LEU A 228 11.29 -15.39 10.95
CA LEU A 228 10.60 -14.78 9.82
C LEU A 228 11.57 -14.27 8.76
N VAL A 229 12.68 -13.65 9.16
CA VAL A 229 13.74 -13.22 8.23
C VAL A 229 14.29 -14.41 7.44
N ASN A 230 14.59 -15.53 8.12
CA ASN A 230 15.11 -16.73 7.46
C ASN A 230 14.09 -17.30 6.46
N TYR A 231 12.84 -17.43 6.88
CA TYR A 231 11.75 -17.88 6.00
C TYR A 231 11.62 -17.00 4.74
N LEU A 232 11.62 -15.68 4.90
CA LEU A 232 11.49 -14.77 3.76
C LEU A 232 12.71 -14.85 2.83
N LYS A 233 13.92 -15.00 3.37
CA LYS A 233 15.13 -15.22 2.55
C LYS A 233 15.11 -16.55 1.79
N GLU A 234 14.48 -17.57 2.34
CA GLU A 234 14.33 -18.88 1.69
C GLU A 234 13.25 -18.86 0.60
N GLU A 235 12.11 -18.22 0.85
CA GLU A 235 10.95 -18.23 -0.07
C GLU A 235 10.97 -17.09 -1.11
N LEU A 236 11.60 -15.97 -0.78
CA LEU A 236 11.69 -14.75 -1.58
C LEU A 236 13.17 -14.39 -1.80
N THR A 237 13.92 -15.32 -2.40
CA THR A 237 15.41 -15.31 -2.43
C THR A 237 16.04 -14.06 -3.03
N GLU A 238 15.33 -13.37 -3.92
CA GLU A 238 15.83 -12.14 -4.55
C GLU A 238 15.38 -10.86 -3.86
N LEU A 239 14.44 -10.95 -2.90
CA LEU A 239 13.85 -9.79 -2.27
C LEU A 239 14.81 -9.18 -1.24
N GLU A 240 15.15 -7.92 -1.44
CA GLU A 240 15.79 -7.10 -0.40
C GLU A 240 14.72 -6.51 0.52
N PHE A 241 14.84 -6.73 1.83
CA PHE A 241 13.86 -6.25 2.81
C PHE A 241 14.48 -5.94 4.17
N SER A 242 13.80 -5.07 4.92
CA SER A 242 13.99 -4.91 6.37
C SER A 242 12.75 -5.44 7.10
N LEU A 243 12.95 -6.10 8.24
CA LEU A 243 11.83 -6.58 9.06
C LEU A 243 12.04 -6.16 10.51
N SER A 244 11.07 -5.42 11.04
CA SER A 244 10.98 -5.04 12.45
C SER A 244 9.71 -5.59 13.10
N ILE A 245 9.84 -6.05 14.34
CA ILE A 245 8.72 -6.36 15.23
C ILE A 245 8.72 -5.33 16.35
N VAL A 246 7.60 -4.66 16.55
CA VAL A 246 7.37 -3.73 17.66
C VAL A 246 6.37 -4.37 18.61
N ARG A 247 6.77 -4.56 19.86
CA ARG A 247 5.87 -5.06 20.88
C ARG A 247 4.85 -4.00 21.24
N PHE A 248 3.59 -4.39 21.20
CA PHE A 248 2.44 -3.59 21.59
C PHE A 248 2.30 -3.57 23.13
N ASP A 249 2.20 -2.37 23.69
CA ASP A 249 2.00 -2.10 25.10
C ASP A 249 0.69 -1.30 25.27
N ARG A 250 -0.28 -1.92 25.92
CA ARG A 250 -1.61 -1.34 26.15
C ARG A 250 -1.55 -0.08 27.03
N ASN A 251 -0.56 0.06 27.90
CA ASN A 251 -0.40 1.25 28.72
C ASN A 251 0.00 2.46 27.87
N LEU A 252 0.89 2.26 26.89
CA LEU A 252 1.27 3.30 25.93
C LEU A 252 0.07 3.71 25.06
N LEU A 253 -0.83 2.78 24.77
CA LEU A 253 -2.04 3.09 24.00
C LEU A 253 -3.00 4.02 24.75
N TYR A 254 -3.14 3.86 26.07
CA TYR A 254 -3.96 4.79 26.86
C TYR A 254 -3.45 6.23 26.72
N LYS A 255 -2.12 6.41 26.77
CA LYS A 255 -1.49 7.71 26.55
C LYS A 255 -1.81 8.26 25.15
N LEU A 256 -1.62 7.48 24.10
CA LEU A 256 -1.93 7.91 22.73
C LEU A 256 -3.42 8.20 22.51
N LYS A 257 -4.30 7.49 23.20
CA LYS A 257 -5.74 7.75 23.16
C LYS A 257 -6.09 9.12 23.71
N THR A 258 -5.39 9.58 24.76
CA THR A 258 -5.55 10.96 25.25
C THR A 258 -5.05 12.02 24.25
N GLU A 259 -4.17 11.63 23.34
CA GLU A 259 -3.67 12.46 22.23
C GLU A 259 -4.52 12.31 20.94
N GLY A 260 -5.67 11.60 21.03
CA GLY A 260 -6.61 11.42 19.92
C GLY A 260 -6.31 10.24 19.00
N PHE A 261 -5.34 9.38 19.33
CA PHE A 261 -4.99 8.22 18.52
C PHE A 261 -5.54 6.93 19.11
N SER A 262 -6.31 6.18 18.32
CA SER A 262 -6.90 4.90 18.72
C SER A 262 -6.33 3.75 17.87
N ILE A 263 -5.61 2.83 18.50
CA ILE A 263 -5.06 1.63 17.87
C ILE A 263 -5.88 0.41 18.32
N HIS A 264 -7.07 0.25 17.75
CA HIS A 264 -7.94 -0.90 18.07
C HIS A 264 -8.12 -1.86 16.89
N ASP A 265 -7.96 -1.36 15.67
CA ASP A 265 -8.28 -2.12 14.47
C ASP A 265 -7.07 -2.91 13.97
N ARG A 266 -7.36 -4.08 13.40
CA ARG A 266 -6.37 -5.00 12.85
C ARG A 266 -6.22 -4.69 11.37
N ARG A 267 -5.02 -4.21 11.01
CA ARG A 267 -4.77 -3.60 9.70
C ARG A 267 -3.49 -4.13 9.07
N ILE A 268 -3.49 -4.20 7.75
CA ILE A 268 -2.29 -4.21 6.93
C ILE A 268 -2.32 -2.95 6.08
N ILE A 269 -1.28 -2.15 6.10
CA ILE A 269 -1.15 -0.94 5.31
C ILE A 269 0.06 -1.09 4.40
N THR A 270 -0.14 -0.87 3.10
CA THR A 270 0.91 -0.85 2.08
C THR A 270 0.98 0.53 1.42
N ASN A 271 1.76 0.67 0.36
CA ASN A 271 1.79 1.86 -0.48
C ASN A 271 0.39 2.25 -0.98
N TYR A 272 -0.42 1.30 -1.47
CA TYR A 272 -1.68 1.62 -2.13
C TYR A 272 -2.92 1.13 -1.40
N PHE A 273 -2.81 0.10 -0.56
CA PHE A 273 -3.98 -0.44 0.11
C PHE A 273 -3.84 -0.43 1.62
N TRP A 274 -4.99 -0.22 2.24
CA TRP A 274 -5.26 -0.58 3.61
C TRP A 274 -6.17 -1.80 3.55
N ILE A 275 -5.83 -2.83 4.30
CA ILE A 275 -6.59 -4.07 4.43
C ILE A 275 -7.03 -4.23 5.89
N GLU A 276 -8.32 -4.46 6.13
CA GLU A 276 -8.92 -4.56 7.46
C GLU A 276 -9.62 -5.90 7.69
N SER A 277 -9.53 -6.42 8.92
CA SER A 277 -10.23 -7.63 9.35
C SER A 277 -10.76 -7.51 10.79
N GLY A 278 -12.06 -7.76 10.98
CA GLY A 278 -12.68 -7.74 12.31
C GLY A 278 -12.22 -8.88 13.23
N ILE A 279 -11.72 -9.98 12.67
CA ILE A 279 -11.16 -11.14 13.41
C ILE A 279 -9.62 -11.23 13.32
N GLY A 280 -8.98 -10.25 12.66
CA GLY A 280 -7.53 -10.23 12.46
C GLY A 280 -7.08 -11.12 11.30
N PHE A 281 -5.79 -11.42 11.28
CA PHE A 281 -5.15 -12.13 10.17
C PHE A 281 -4.69 -13.55 10.54
N ASN A 282 -5.19 -14.13 11.64
CA ASN A 282 -4.98 -15.54 11.99
C ASN A 282 -6.23 -16.39 11.70
N ILE A 283 -6.58 -16.46 10.43
CA ILE A 283 -7.86 -17.01 9.95
C ILE A 283 -7.77 -18.49 9.54
N ILE A 284 -6.58 -19.05 9.36
CA ILE A 284 -6.36 -20.46 8.98
C ILE A 284 -5.88 -21.25 10.20
N ASN A 285 -6.52 -22.39 10.49
CA ASN A 285 -6.13 -23.27 11.61
C ASN A 285 -4.98 -24.23 11.24
N ASP A 286 -4.50 -25.01 12.21
CA ASP A 286 -3.48 -26.06 12.05
C ASP A 286 -3.78 -27.10 10.97
N LYS A 287 -5.06 -27.33 10.65
CA LYS A 287 -5.50 -28.24 9.59
C LYS A 287 -5.57 -27.60 8.21
N GLY A 288 -5.10 -26.36 8.06
CA GLY A 288 -5.16 -25.60 6.82
C GLY A 288 -6.58 -25.16 6.44
N LYS A 289 -7.54 -25.19 7.38
CA LYS A 289 -8.92 -24.77 7.14
C LYS A 289 -9.13 -23.34 7.62
N VAL A 290 -9.86 -22.56 6.82
CA VAL A 290 -10.33 -21.23 7.19
C VAL A 290 -11.32 -21.35 8.33
N LYS A 291 -11.24 -20.43 9.29
CA LYS A 291 -12.21 -20.27 10.37
C LYS A 291 -13.40 -19.48 9.83
N ASP A 292 -14.46 -20.20 9.51
CA ASP A 292 -15.73 -19.59 9.12
C ASP A 292 -16.15 -18.51 10.13
N SER A 293 -16.46 -17.33 9.59
CA SER A 293 -16.80 -16.15 10.36
C SER A 293 -17.70 -15.24 9.53
N ASP A 294 -18.60 -14.50 10.19
CA ASP A 294 -19.36 -13.41 9.57
C ASP A 294 -18.51 -12.15 9.35
N SER A 295 -17.18 -12.27 9.45
CA SER A 295 -16.22 -11.18 9.26
C SER A 295 -15.69 -11.14 7.83
N PHE A 296 -15.16 -9.98 7.45
CA PHE A 296 -14.72 -9.68 6.09
C PHE A 296 -13.28 -9.20 6.08
N ILE A 297 -12.56 -9.54 5.01
CA ILE A 297 -11.35 -8.82 4.58
C ILE A 297 -11.79 -7.67 3.70
N ASN A 298 -11.55 -6.43 4.15
CA ASN A 298 -11.92 -5.21 3.45
C ASN A 298 -10.68 -4.52 2.88
N TYR A 299 -10.72 -4.16 1.60
CA TYR A 299 -9.66 -3.45 0.90
C TYR A 299 -10.08 -2.00 0.65
N LYS A 300 -9.22 -1.06 1.03
CA LYS A 300 -9.42 0.37 0.82
C LYS A 300 -8.23 0.92 0.04
N PHE A 301 -8.51 1.60 -1.07
CA PHE A 301 -7.48 2.32 -1.81
C PHE A 301 -7.06 3.58 -1.03
N ASN A 302 -5.78 3.66 -0.67
CA ASN A 302 -5.21 4.67 0.21
C ASN A 302 -5.35 6.09 -0.32
N LEU A 303 -5.28 6.26 -1.64
CA LEU A 303 -5.20 7.58 -2.29
C LEU A 303 -6.59 8.17 -2.62
N LEU A 304 -7.67 7.45 -2.31
CA LEU A 304 -9.02 7.86 -2.66
C LEU A 304 -9.63 8.80 -1.62
N GLY A 305 -9.72 10.10 -1.94
CA GLY A 305 -10.47 11.10 -1.16
C GLY A 305 -10.22 11.06 0.33
N HIS A 306 -11.28 10.87 1.12
CA HIS A 306 -11.21 10.88 2.58
C HIS A 306 -10.36 9.75 3.18
N ASN A 307 -10.12 8.65 2.43
CA ASN A 307 -9.25 7.57 2.90
C ASN A 307 -7.85 8.08 3.18
N TYR A 308 -7.35 9.02 2.38
CA TYR A 308 -6.00 9.54 2.53
C TYR A 308 -5.81 10.29 3.86
N ASN A 309 -6.78 11.12 4.27
CA ASN A 309 -6.73 11.83 5.55
C ASN A 309 -6.80 10.89 6.75
N LEU A 310 -7.72 9.93 6.68
CA LEU A 310 -7.86 8.94 7.73
C LEU A 310 -6.58 8.09 7.87
N LEU A 311 -6.00 7.70 6.73
CA LEU A 311 -4.73 6.99 6.67
C LEU A 311 -3.58 7.80 7.27
N GLN A 312 -3.44 9.08 6.92
CA GLN A 312 -2.42 9.94 7.51
C GLN A 312 -2.58 10.06 9.03
N HIS A 313 -3.81 10.23 9.52
CA HIS A 313 -4.07 10.28 10.96
C HIS A 313 -3.67 8.96 11.65
N ILE A 314 -4.01 7.82 11.06
CA ILE A 314 -3.64 6.49 11.59
C ILE A 314 -2.13 6.28 11.59
N LEU A 315 -1.44 6.60 10.49
CA LEU A 315 0.02 6.44 10.40
C LEU A 315 0.76 7.37 11.36
N ARG A 316 0.26 8.59 11.61
CA ARG A 316 0.78 9.45 12.69
C ARG A 316 0.66 8.79 14.05
N GLY A 317 -0.48 8.15 14.34
CA GLY A 317 -0.67 7.40 15.58
C GLY A 317 0.31 6.24 15.73
N TYR A 318 0.54 5.47 14.66
CA TYR A 318 1.52 4.38 14.66
C TYR A 318 2.97 4.88 14.76
N ALA A 319 3.31 5.98 14.08
CA ALA A 319 4.63 6.59 14.19
C ALA A 319 4.89 7.11 15.61
N ALA A 320 3.93 7.83 16.20
CA ALA A 320 3.98 8.29 17.58
C ALA A 320 4.14 7.11 18.56
N TYR A 321 3.39 6.03 18.35
CA TYR A 321 3.52 4.80 19.13
C TYR A 321 4.92 4.22 19.08
N ILE A 322 5.48 4.07 17.88
CA ILE A 322 6.80 3.44 17.74
C ILE A 322 7.90 4.32 18.32
N ASN A 323 7.79 5.64 18.23
CA ASN A 323 8.75 6.58 18.83
C ASN A 323 8.83 6.47 20.36
N ILE A 324 7.77 6.00 21.03
CA ILE A 324 7.76 5.79 22.49
C ILE A 324 7.85 4.32 22.89
N ALA A 325 7.82 3.40 21.92
CA ALA A 325 7.93 1.96 22.17
C ALA A 325 9.35 1.62 22.63
N LYS A 326 9.46 0.87 23.73
CA LYS A 326 10.76 0.47 24.29
C LYS A 326 11.34 -0.78 23.65
N GLU A 327 10.48 -1.58 23.02
CA GLU A 327 10.82 -2.91 22.52
C GLU A 327 10.59 -3.00 21.03
N VAL A 328 11.64 -2.68 20.29
CA VAL A 328 11.74 -2.78 18.83
C VAL A 328 12.82 -3.81 18.50
N TYR A 329 12.44 -4.84 17.76
CA TYR A 329 13.31 -5.94 17.35
C TYR A 329 13.56 -5.83 15.85
N GLY A 330 14.79 -5.51 15.46
CA GLY A 330 15.16 -5.20 14.07
C GLY A 330 15.31 -3.70 13.81
N ILE A 331 15.54 -3.32 12.56
CA ILE A 331 15.67 -1.91 12.14
C ILE A 331 14.28 -1.40 11.75
N ASN A 332 13.80 -0.37 12.44
CA ASN A 332 12.58 0.31 12.04
C ASN A 332 12.90 1.55 11.20
N ASN A 333 12.78 1.41 9.88
CA ASN A 333 12.97 2.45 8.88
C ASN A 333 11.76 2.56 7.95
N ASN A 334 10.60 2.02 8.36
CA ASN A 334 9.44 1.84 7.50
C ASN A 334 8.95 3.17 6.92
N ARG A 335 9.02 3.32 5.60
CA ARG A 335 8.69 4.56 4.88
C ARG A 335 7.27 5.05 5.12
N LEU A 336 6.32 4.17 5.44
CA LEU A 336 4.97 4.57 5.83
C LEU A 336 4.96 5.44 7.10
N LEU A 337 5.94 5.26 7.98
CA LEU A 337 6.00 5.85 9.32
C LEU A 337 7.03 6.97 9.42
N THR A 338 8.19 6.84 8.78
CA THR A 338 9.31 7.78 8.91
C THR A 338 8.99 9.19 8.44
N GLN A 339 8.07 9.34 7.49
CA GLN A 339 7.56 10.66 7.04
C GLN A 339 6.82 11.45 8.13
N PHE A 340 6.43 10.80 9.24
CA PHE A 340 5.71 11.42 10.36
C PHE A 340 6.57 11.60 11.61
N ASN A 341 7.84 11.19 11.58
CA ASN A 341 8.74 11.42 12.70
C ASN A 341 9.05 12.92 12.75
N CYS A 342 8.52 13.61 13.76
CA CYS A 342 8.91 14.97 14.08
C CYS A 342 10.42 14.96 14.39
N LYS A 343 11.20 15.72 13.60
CA LYS A 343 12.58 16.06 13.97
C LYS A 343 12.59 17.06 15.12
#